data_AF-A0A089LFL6-F1
#
_entry.id   AF-A0A089LFL6-F1
#
_cell.length_a   1.000
_cell.length_b   1.000
_cell.length_c   1.000
_cell.angle_alpha   90.00
_cell.angle_beta   90.00
_cell.angle_gamma   90.00
#
_symmetry.space_group_name_H-M   'P 1'
#
loop_
_entity.id
_entity.type
_entity.pdbx_description
1 polymer ?
#
loop_
_entity_poly.entity_id
_entity_poly.type
_entity_poly.pdbx_seq_one_letter_code
_entity_poly.pdbx_strand_id
1 'polypeptide(L)'
;MIIQNESSYEGSFLFPREEVIPLAKVINLELSVNPSNPVQEAVAVVLLLINSHPGRQYELLQQIDMQIGEALAALDEARMKAADSKVAEDLESPVD
;
A
#
# COMPACT_ATOMS: atom_id res chain seq x y z
N MET A 1 51.43 -27.57 -51.93
CA MET A 1 50.49 -26.96 -50.98
C MET A 1 49.78 -28.09 -50.26
N ILE A 2 49.83 -28.07 -48.93
CA ILE A 2 49.62 -29.18 -48.00
C ILE A 2 48.16 -29.21 -47.52
N ILE A 3 47.54 -30.40 -47.62
CA ILE A 3 46.71 -31.19 -46.68
C ILE A 3 45.47 -30.55 -45.98
N GLN A 4 44.50 -31.46 -45.81
CA GLN A 4 43.14 -31.50 -45.25
C GLN A 4 42.92 -31.02 -43.80
N ASN A 5 41.61 -30.83 -43.51
CA ASN A 5 40.86 -30.97 -42.25
C ASN A 5 40.97 -29.88 -41.17
N GLU A 6 39.80 -29.35 -40.73
CA GLU A 6 39.26 -29.54 -39.37
C GLU A 6 37.89 -28.85 -39.17
N SER A 7 36.88 -29.67 -38.89
CA SER A 7 35.82 -29.49 -37.87
C SER A 7 35.37 -28.07 -37.52
N SER A 8 34.12 -27.73 -37.85
CA SER A 8 33.34 -26.79 -37.04
C SER A 8 31.99 -27.41 -36.71
N TYR A 9 31.90 -27.92 -35.48
CA TYR A 9 30.65 -28.30 -34.84
C TYR A 9 29.80 -27.02 -34.69
N GLU A 10 28.69 -26.94 -35.42
CA GLU A 10 27.61 -26.02 -35.08
C GLU A 10 26.91 -26.54 -33.83
N GLY A 11 27.50 -26.26 -32.67
CA GLY A 11 26.84 -26.41 -31.38
C GLY A 11 25.87 -25.26 -31.19
N SER A 12 24.59 -25.49 -31.52
CA SER A 12 23.49 -24.67 -31.04
C SER A 12 23.42 -24.79 -29.51
N PHE A 13 24.16 -23.95 -28.80
CA PHE A 13 23.98 -23.72 -27.37
C PHE A 13 22.66 -22.98 -27.17
N LEU A 14 21.58 -23.76 -27.11
CA LEU A 14 20.33 -23.35 -26.48
C LEU A 14 20.63 -23.17 -24.99
N PHE A 15 21.03 -21.97 -24.60
CA PHE A 15 20.98 -21.58 -23.20
C PHE A 15 19.50 -21.63 -22.77
N PRO A 16 19.12 -22.44 -21.78
CA PRO A 16 17.77 -22.34 -21.23
C PRO A 16 17.60 -20.93 -20.69
N ARG A 17 16.60 -20.20 -21.19
CA ARG A 17 16.14 -18.96 -20.55
C ARG A 17 15.71 -19.36 -19.15
N GLU A 18 16.52 -19.03 -18.15
CA GLU A 18 16.08 -19.08 -16.76
C GLU A 18 14.84 -18.19 -16.66
N GLU A 19 13.67 -18.82 -16.57
CA GLU A 19 12.45 -18.15 -16.17
C GLU A 19 12.65 -17.67 -14.73
N VAL A 20 13.03 -16.40 -14.60
CA VAL A 20 13.10 -15.72 -13.32
C VAL A 20 11.66 -15.55 -12.85
N ILE A 21 11.13 -16.52 -12.11
CA ILE A 21 9.86 -16.38 -11.42
C ILE A 21 10.12 -15.35 -10.30
N PRO A 22 9.56 -14.13 -10.34
CA PRO A 22 9.71 -13.20 -9.23
C PRO A 22 8.95 -13.81 -8.05
N LEU A 23 9.68 -14.43 -7.12
CA LEU A 23 9.16 -14.78 -5.81
C LEU A 23 8.74 -13.46 -5.17
N ALA A 24 7.43 -13.20 -5.14
CA ALA A 24 6.85 -12.09 -4.40
C ALA A 24 7.30 -12.25 -2.93
N LYS A 25 8.29 -11.44 -2.53
CA LYS A 25 8.85 -11.49 -1.20
C LYS A 25 7.82 -10.88 -0.26
N VAL A 26 7.09 -11.72 0.46
CA VAL A 26 6.19 -11.28 1.53
C VAL A 26 7.07 -10.74 2.66
N ILE A 27 6.95 -9.44 2.95
CA ILE A 27 7.61 -8.79 4.07
C ILE A 27 6.56 -8.65 5.18
N ASN A 28 6.71 -9.45 6.25
CA ASN A 28 5.94 -9.23 7.48
C ASN A 28 6.63 -8.14 8.29
N LEU A 29 5.89 -7.10 8.65
CA LEU A 29 6.43 -5.90 9.26
C LEU A 29 5.79 -5.70 10.63
N GLU A 30 6.53 -5.99 11.70
CA GLU A 30 6.10 -5.79 13.09
C GLU A 30 6.49 -4.37 13.55
N LEU A 31 5.51 -3.56 13.95
CA LEU A 31 5.69 -2.17 14.38
C LEU A 31 5.23 -2.00 15.82
N SER A 32 6.11 -1.42 16.65
CA SER A 32 5.74 -0.91 17.98
C SER A 32 5.46 0.58 17.85
N VAL A 33 4.22 0.99 18.14
CA VAL A 33 3.73 2.35 17.96
C VAL A 33 3.52 2.99 19.33
N ASN A 34 4.08 4.19 19.55
CA ASN A 34 3.83 4.96 20.77
C ASN A 34 2.54 5.80 20.62
N PRO A 35 1.45 5.48 21.35
CA PRO A 35 0.19 6.20 21.20
C PRO A 35 0.24 7.64 21.72
N SER A 36 1.33 8.06 22.37
CA SER A 36 1.51 9.43 22.86
C SER A 36 1.54 10.46 21.73
N ASN A 37 1.90 10.06 20.50
CA ASN A 37 1.88 10.95 19.33
C ASN A 37 1.37 10.22 18.07
N PRO A 38 0.05 9.97 17.98
CA PRO A 38 -0.51 9.05 16.99
C PRO A 38 -0.33 9.52 15.55
N VAL A 39 -0.30 10.84 15.30
CA VAL A 39 -0.11 11.39 13.96
C VAL A 39 1.31 11.16 13.46
N GLN A 40 2.31 11.46 14.30
CA GLN A 40 3.72 11.27 13.91
C GLN A 40 4.03 9.79 13.63
N GLU A 41 3.49 8.90 14.45
CA GLU A 41 3.65 7.46 14.25
C GLU A 41 2.99 6.96 12.97
N ALA A 42 1.76 7.38 12.68
CA ALA A 42 1.08 7.03 11.44
C ALA A 42 1.88 7.48 10.21
N VAL A 43 2.42 8.70 10.22
CA VAL A 43 3.28 9.21 9.15
C VAL A 43 4.54 8.37 9.00
N ALA A 44 5.20 7.99 10.11
CA ALA A 44 6.40 7.15 10.07
C ALA A 44 6.14 5.79 9.42
N VAL A 45 5.00 5.15 9.75
CA VAL A 45 4.60 3.87 9.14
C VAL A 45 4.33 4.00 7.65
N VAL A 46 3.58 5.04 7.25
CA VAL A 46 3.29 5.30 5.83
C VAL A 46 4.59 5.51 5.04
N LEU A 47 5.51 6.32 5.56
CA LEU A 47 6.82 6.54 4.92
C LEU A 47 7.64 5.26 4.81
N LEU A 48 7.64 4.40 5.83
CA LEU A 48 8.32 3.11 5.79
C LEU A 48 7.76 2.20 4.69
N LEU A 49 6.43 2.14 4.56
CA LEU A 49 5.76 1.31 3.54
C LEU A 49 6.05 1.83 2.12
N ILE A 50 6.03 3.14 1.92
CA ILE A 50 6.31 3.75 0.62
C ILE A 50 7.77 3.52 0.22
N ASN A 51 8.71 3.68 1.15
CA ASN A 51 10.13 3.50 0.88
C ASN A 51 10.52 2.04 0.60
N SER A 52 9.75 1.07 1.09
CA SER A 52 9.96 -0.35 0.77
C SER A 52 9.45 -0.76 -0.61
N HIS A 53 8.70 0.11 -1.32
CA HIS A 53 8.14 -0.14 -2.65
C HIS A 53 8.57 0.93 -3.68
N PRO A 54 9.86 0.98 -4.06
CA PRO A 54 10.34 1.93 -5.06
C PRO A 54 9.59 1.75 -6.39
N GLY A 55 9.23 2.87 -7.03
CA GLY A 55 8.48 2.88 -8.28
C GLY A 55 6.95 2.84 -8.14
N ARG A 56 6.41 2.50 -6.96
CA ARG A 56 4.96 2.54 -6.67
C ARG A 56 4.55 3.61 -5.65
N GLN A 57 5.49 4.47 -5.28
CA GLN A 57 5.35 5.42 -4.18
C GLN A 57 4.17 6.37 -4.37
N TYR A 58 4.03 6.93 -5.57
CA TYR A 58 2.94 7.84 -5.91
C TYR A 58 1.58 7.15 -5.86
N GLU A 59 1.48 5.95 -6.44
CA GLU A 59 0.26 5.13 -6.44
C GLU A 59 -0.18 4.81 -5.01
N LEU A 60 0.76 4.39 -4.15
CA LEU A 60 0.49 4.08 -2.76
C LEU A 60 0.01 5.32 -1.99
N LEU A 61 0.67 6.46 -2.17
CA LEU A 61 0.25 7.72 -1.56
C LEU A 61 -1.16 8.13 -1.99
N GLN A 62 -1.48 8.01 -3.28
CA GLN A 62 -2.81 8.35 -3.79
C GLN A 62 -3.90 7.45 -3.21
N GLN A 63 -3.64 6.14 -3.08
CA GLN A 63 -4.59 5.21 -2.47
C GLN A 63 -4.80 5.50 -0.98
N ILE A 64 -3.71 5.82 -0.26
CA ILE A 64 -3.79 6.19 1.16
C ILE A 64 -4.59 7.48 1.33
N ASP A 65 -4.34 8.51 0.52
CA ASP A 65 -5.07 9.78 0.53
C ASP A 65 -6.58 9.57 0.34
N MET A 66 -6.95 8.76 -0.67
CA MET A 66 -8.35 8.42 -0.94
C MET A 66 -9.02 7.75 0.28
N GLN A 67 -8.38 6.75 0.89
CA GLN A 67 -8.94 6.05 2.05
C GLN A 67 -9.06 6.96 3.29
N ILE A 68 -8.12 7.88 3.49
CA ILE A 68 -8.20 8.88 4.55
C ILE A 68 -9.39 9.81 4.30
N GLY A 69 -9.56 10.29 3.05
CA GLY A 69 -10.69 11.13 2.66
C GLY A 69 -12.04 10.45 2.90
N GLU A 70 -12.18 9.18 2.52
CA GLU A 70 -13.38 8.38 2.77
C GLU A 70 -13.67 8.22 4.27
N ALA A 71 -12.63 7.93 5.07
CA ALA A 71 -12.77 7.82 6.53
C ALA A 71 -13.23 9.13 7.17
N LEU A 72 -12.69 10.27 6.71
CA LEU A 72 -13.11 11.60 7.18
C LEU A 72 -14.57 11.89 6.81
N ALA A 73 -14.96 11.60 5.56
CA ALA A 73 -16.34 11.78 5.12
C ALA A 73 -17.33 10.96 5.96
N ALA A 74 -16.98 9.70 6.29
CA ALA A 74 -17.80 8.85 7.14
C ALA A 74 -17.93 9.39 8.58
N LEU A 75 -16.86 9.96 9.13
CA LEU A 75 -16.90 10.60 10.45
C LEU A 75 -17.76 11.87 10.45
N ASP A 76 -17.70 12.66 9.38
CA ASP A 76 -18.53 13.86 9.23
C ASP A 76 -20.01 13.48 9.10
N GLU A 77 -20.34 12.46 8.31
CA GLU A 77 -21.73 11.96 8.20
C GLU A 77 -22.25 11.47 9.57
N ALA A 78 -21.43 10.74 10.31
CA ALA A 78 -21.78 10.27 11.65
C ALA A 78 -22.01 11.43 12.64
N ARG A 79 -21.19 12.49 12.55
CA ARG A 79 -21.36 13.72 13.34
C ARG A 79 -22.65 14.45 13.01
N MET A 80 -22.99 14.57 11.73
CA MET A 80 -24.24 15.22 11.29
C MET A 80 -25.47 14.44 11.77
N LYS A 81 -25.48 13.11 11.63
CA LYS A 81 -26.56 12.25 12.14
C LYS A 81 -26.73 12.36 13.66
N ALA A 82 -25.62 12.44 14.40
CA ALA A 82 -25.66 12.62 15.86
C ALA A 82 -26.18 14.02 16.28
N ALA A 83 -25.93 15.05 15.47
CA ALA A 83 -26.48 16.38 15.70
C ALA A 83 -27.99 16.44 15.43
N ASP A 84 -28.47 15.82 14.36
CA ASP A 84 -29.89 15.74 14.02
C ASP A 84 -30.69 14.95 15.07
N SER A 85 -30.09 13.90 15.65
CA SER A 85 -30.72 13.12 16.74
C SER A 85 -30.87 13.91 18.04
N LYS A 86 -29.94 14.83 18.35
CA LYS A 86 -30.05 15.71 19.53
C LYS A 86 -31.15 16.77 19.38
N VAL A 87 -31.34 17.29 18.17
CA VAL A 87 -32.41 18.27 17.88
C VAL A 87 -33.79 17.62 18.02
N ALA A 88 -33.93 16.32 17.72
CA ALA A 88 -35.17 15.59 17.94
C ALA A 88 -35.48 15.34 19.43
N GLU A 89 -34.48 14.98 20.24
CA GLU A 89 -34.63 14.82 21.70
C GLU A 89 -35.03 16.12 22.42
N ASP A 90 -34.46 17.26 22.01
CA ASP A 90 -34.77 18.57 22.59
C ASP A 90 -36.20 19.07 22.24
N LEU A 91 -36.83 18.55 21.17
CA LEU A 91 -38.19 18.89 20.75
C LEU A 91 -39.28 17.98 21.35
N GLU A 92 -38.91 16.80 21.89
CA GLU A 92 -39.82 15.86 22.57
C GLU A 92 -39.87 16.05 24.09
N SER A 93 -39.02 16.92 24.65
CA SER A 93 -39.07 17.28 26.07
C SER A 93 -40.32 18.13 26.36
N PRO A 94 -41.31 17.66 27.13
CA PRO A 94 -42.45 18.48 27.49
C PRO A 94 -41.99 19.63 28.39
N VAL A 95 -42.42 20.84 28.07
CA VAL A 95 -42.30 22.00 28.95
C VAL A 95 -43.19 21.74 30.17
N ASP A 96 -42.60 21.41 31.30
CA ASP A 96 -43.26 21.40 32.62
C ASP A 96 -43.56 22.82 33.12
#